data_AF-A0A3A1NIW6-F1
#
_entry.id   AF-A0A3A1NIW6-F1
#
_cell.length_a   1.000
_cell.length_b   1.000
_cell.length_c   1.000
_cell.angle_alpha   90.00
_cell.angle_beta   90.00
_cell.angle_gamma   90.00
#
_symmetry.space_group_name_H-M   'P 1'
#
loop_
_entity.id
_entity.type
_entity.pdbx_description
1 polymer ?
#
loop_
_entity_poly.entity_id
_entity_poly.type
_entity_poly.pdbx_seq_one_letter_code
_entity_poly.pdbx_strand_id
1 'polypeptide(L)'
;MKTMLSQKYLRILLQLAWVASLIFILSCSKDGEDTPPEISEPINGHLVESEGIAAEDLGEEQGSIGILIDIRNVVRKGYVPTVAEVTVDANEGDYSATLDIDEFTNMARLAIPVADLSENALSELRDGVPMTITLKDADGGTVLEQVFTAESFRENGTRVVIDAKSLPLLDNKLVINTELPYYIHLVYNGQFTTRILESGDQSQIEDYHYSGTPFSIGPKENAMNMENVYTQFKLIPVSGKENTFYIKAVWGEFYFSHWMDIDYWLYYKEDATSLPVDFEFTMEIQESGNIRIKNYLGDYIHVHKDSEGNVSSLMHTSTGAPEGAIVGEFRLIPSTIRWEVESLATKYLEPILPSVNTSFGINSTLSNCTSGTLEQEVVFEETIETTTTVAWEESIELTSESTSSFSATVGVSTSVSFFGQGVDVSAEATKEYSTTTGFASSQTQYQDAQNTKSNVFSVTRSIEVQPGSAVLVYDAYQTYSNVQMPFIQRFRVRGTDTEDGIALTGEEIKSQFIFSHFNGVITKVESDFVEITLRGTTTLDNLVDARNDAIEVANDCDG
;
A
#
# COMPACT_ATOMS: atom_id res chain seq x y z
N MET A 1 30.40 -17.74 -21.60
CA MET A 1 30.26 -16.31 -21.27
C MET A 1 30.42 -16.09 -19.75
N LYS A 2 31.58 -16.44 -19.17
CA LYS A 2 31.80 -16.39 -17.70
C LYS A 2 33.18 -15.83 -17.27
N THR A 3 33.95 -15.29 -18.21
CA THR A 3 35.33 -14.82 -17.94
C THR A 3 35.51 -13.29 -18.01
N MET A 4 34.48 -12.53 -18.41
CA MET A 4 34.60 -11.06 -18.50
C MET A 4 34.22 -10.29 -17.23
N LEU A 5 33.47 -10.86 -16.28
CA LEU A 5 33.10 -10.13 -15.05
C LEU A 5 34.28 -10.00 -14.06
N SER A 6 35.22 -10.94 -14.04
CA SER A 6 36.32 -10.95 -13.05
C SER A 6 37.32 -9.80 -13.21
N GLN A 7 37.56 -9.30 -14.44
CA GLN A 7 38.55 -8.26 -14.68
C GLN A 7 38.10 -6.85 -14.25
N LYS A 8 36.78 -6.57 -14.24
CA LYS A 8 36.26 -5.26 -13.80
C LYS A 8 36.40 -5.08 -12.29
N TYR A 9 36.07 -6.10 -11.50
CA TYR A 9 36.21 -6.02 -10.03
C TYR A 9 37.66 -5.97 -9.56
N LEU A 10 38.57 -6.65 -10.27
CA LEU A 10 40.00 -6.61 -9.93
C LEU A 10 40.61 -5.20 -10.15
N ARG A 11 40.16 -4.46 -11.17
CA ARG A 11 40.61 -3.07 -11.40
C ARG A 11 40.08 -2.11 -10.34
N ILE A 12 38.83 -2.27 -9.90
CA ILE A 12 38.24 -1.42 -8.86
C ILE A 12 38.92 -1.66 -7.50
N LEU A 13 39.22 -2.92 -7.16
CA LEU A 13 39.97 -3.26 -5.94
C LEU A 13 41.40 -2.71 -5.96
N LEU A 14 42.09 -2.75 -7.12
CA LEU A 14 43.42 -2.17 -7.27
C LEU A 14 43.41 -0.63 -7.19
N GLN A 15 42.36 0.02 -7.67
CA GLN A 15 42.19 1.47 -7.55
C GLN A 15 41.92 1.91 -6.11
N LEU A 16 41.07 1.17 -5.38
CA LEU A 16 40.79 1.44 -3.97
C LEU A 16 42.03 1.21 -3.08
N ALA A 17 42.84 0.19 -3.37
CA ALA A 17 44.11 -0.05 -2.67
C ALA A 17 45.14 1.07 -2.92
N TRP A 18 45.14 1.68 -4.12
CA TRP A 18 46.02 2.80 -4.44
C TRP A 18 45.61 4.10 -3.73
N VAL A 19 44.30 4.36 -3.61
CA VAL A 19 43.78 5.55 -2.91
C VAL A 19 44.03 5.45 -1.40
N ALA A 20 43.88 4.26 -0.81
CA ALA A 20 44.18 4.04 0.61
C ALA A 20 45.68 4.18 0.95
N SER A 21 46.58 3.89 0.01
CA SER A 21 48.03 4.09 0.19
C SER A 21 48.46 5.56 0.10
N LEU A 22 47.68 6.42 -0.55
CA LEU A 22 47.98 7.85 -0.68
C LEU A 22 47.68 8.67 0.59
N ILE A 23 46.89 8.14 1.53
CA ILE A 23 46.50 8.85 2.77
C ILE A 23 47.57 8.71 3.88
N PHE A 24 48.56 7.82 3.73
CA PHE A 24 49.58 7.58 4.78
C PHE A 24 50.90 8.35 4.64
N ILE A 25 51.04 9.29 3.69
CA ILE A 25 52.34 9.97 3.42
C ILE A 25 52.33 11.50 3.66
N LEU A 26 51.38 12.03 4.44
CA LEU A 26 51.41 13.42 4.92
C LEU A 26 51.42 13.49 6.45
N SER A 27 52.39 12.81 7.07
CA SER A 27 52.85 13.13 8.43
C SER A 27 54.19 13.84 8.31
N CYS A 28 54.14 15.17 8.27
CA CYS A 28 55.31 16.02 8.20
C CYS A 28 55.66 16.46 9.63
N SER A 29 56.84 16.04 10.10
CA SER A 29 57.41 16.50 11.36
C SER A 29 57.93 17.94 11.24
N LYS A 30 57.88 18.69 12.34
CA LYS A 30 58.85 19.73 12.63
C LYS A 30 58.85 20.09 14.12
N ASP A 31 59.93 19.71 14.79
CA ASP A 31 60.39 20.33 16.03
C ASP A 31 60.94 21.73 15.75
N GLY A 32 60.70 22.64 16.68
CA GLY A 32 61.26 23.99 16.73
C GLY A 32 60.82 24.70 18.00
N GLU A 33 61.58 24.49 19.08
CA GLU A 33 61.57 25.37 20.26
C GLU A 33 61.95 26.79 19.85
N ASP A 34 61.10 27.76 20.18
CA ASP A 34 61.49 29.13 20.50
C ASP A 34 60.38 29.71 21.40
N THR A 35 60.73 29.97 22.65
CA THR A 35 59.89 30.57 23.69
C THR A 35 59.58 32.03 23.37
N PRO A 36 58.29 32.44 23.29
CA PRO A 36 57.91 33.85 23.35
C PRO A 36 57.92 34.34 24.80
N PRO A 37 58.17 35.64 25.05
CA PRO A 37 58.28 36.18 26.39
C PRO A 37 56.93 36.15 27.11
N GLU A 38 57.01 35.85 28.40
CA GLU A 38 55.97 35.96 29.42
C GLU A 38 55.25 37.32 29.31
N ILE A 39 54.05 37.30 28.73
CA ILE A 39 53.11 38.41 28.84
C ILE A 39 52.40 38.22 30.18
N SER A 40 52.58 39.19 31.07
CA SER A 40 51.91 39.27 32.37
C SER A 40 50.42 38.98 32.25
N GLU A 41 49.97 37.97 32.99
CA GLU A 41 48.57 37.55 33.12
C GLU A 41 47.65 38.76 33.39
N PRO A 42 46.61 39.00 32.56
CA PRO A 42 45.37 39.54 33.10
C PRO A 42 44.75 38.43 33.95
N ILE A 43 44.16 38.79 35.09
CA ILE A 43 43.44 37.87 35.97
C ILE A 43 42.36 37.17 35.12
N ASN A 44 42.63 35.95 34.67
CA ASN A 44 41.73 35.17 33.82
C ASN A 44 40.57 34.68 34.69
N GLY A 45 39.51 35.47 34.71
CA GLY A 45 38.19 34.95 35.04
C GLY A 45 37.75 34.02 33.93
N HIS A 46 37.44 32.77 34.27
CA HIS A 46 36.71 31.86 33.38
C HIS A 46 35.26 31.81 33.85
N LEU A 47 34.34 31.67 32.89
CA LEU A 47 32.96 31.34 33.22
C LEU A 47 32.91 29.96 33.87
N VAL A 48 32.09 29.82 34.89
CA VAL A 48 31.81 28.54 35.53
C VAL A 48 30.58 27.94 34.86
N GLU A 49 30.72 26.76 34.28
CA GLU A 49 29.61 26.02 33.67
C GLU A 49 28.92 25.15 34.74
N SER A 50 27.60 25.20 34.76
CA SER A 50 26.75 24.39 35.63
C SER A 50 25.56 23.80 34.86
N GLU A 51 24.73 22.98 35.54
CA GLU A 51 23.60 22.29 34.88
C GLU A 51 22.67 23.28 34.15
N GLY A 52 22.16 22.81 33.02
CA GLY A 52 21.24 23.57 32.18
C GLY A 52 19.76 23.31 32.54
N ILE A 53 18.89 23.42 31.54
CA ILE A 53 17.44 23.23 31.68
C ILE A 53 17.04 21.77 31.46
N ALA A 54 15.98 21.29 32.13
CA ALA A 54 15.43 19.97 31.87
C ALA A 54 14.61 19.96 30.57
N ALA A 55 14.57 18.82 29.89
CA ALA A 55 13.82 18.64 28.66
C ALA A 55 12.31 18.90 28.86
N GLU A 56 11.78 18.46 30.00
CA GLU A 56 10.39 18.60 30.44
C GLU A 56 9.94 20.08 30.53
N ASP A 57 10.87 21.00 30.85
CA ASP A 57 10.59 22.44 30.97
C ASP A 57 10.43 23.15 29.61
N LEU A 58 10.75 22.46 28.51
CA LEU A 58 10.67 23.00 27.15
C LEU A 58 9.35 22.67 26.44
N GLY A 59 8.36 22.13 27.15
CA GLY A 59 7.06 21.79 26.60
C GLY A 59 7.13 20.53 25.74
N GLU A 60 7.25 19.38 26.39
CA GLU A 60 7.26 18.08 25.71
C GLU A 60 5.83 17.61 25.41
N GLU A 61 5.55 17.39 24.14
CA GLU A 61 4.33 16.76 23.68
C GLU A 61 4.44 15.24 23.85
N GLN A 62 3.67 14.69 24.79
CA GLN A 62 3.66 13.25 25.07
C GLN A 62 2.98 12.41 23.96
N GLY A 63 2.44 13.07 22.93
CA GLY A 63 1.78 12.42 21.80
C GLY A 63 0.40 11.87 22.16
N SER A 64 -0.03 10.87 21.40
CA SER A 64 -1.30 10.18 21.58
C SER A 64 -1.15 8.69 21.40
N ILE A 65 -2.03 7.93 22.04
CA ILE A 65 -2.22 6.50 21.77
C ILE A 65 -3.60 6.28 21.18
N GLY A 66 -3.78 5.21 20.42
CA GLY A 66 -5.07 4.97 19.81
C GLY A 66 -5.15 3.72 18.96
N ILE A 67 -6.22 3.68 18.18
CA ILE A 67 -6.52 2.62 17.22
C ILE A 67 -7.00 3.22 15.89
N LEU A 68 -6.75 2.47 14.82
CA LEU A 68 -7.24 2.75 13.47
C LEU A 68 -8.18 1.63 13.07
N ILE A 69 -9.46 1.95 12.90
CA ILE A 69 -10.49 0.97 12.55
C ILE A 69 -10.56 0.90 11.03
N ASP A 70 -10.11 -0.22 10.46
CA ASP A 70 -10.04 -0.47 9.03
C ASP A 70 -11.25 -1.27 8.57
N ILE A 71 -12.14 -0.61 7.83
CA ILE A 71 -13.36 -1.21 7.29
C ILE A 71 -13.23 -1.53 5.79
N ARG A 72 -12.02 -1.48 5.22
CA ARG A 72 -11.79 -1.62 3.78
C ARG A 72 -12.37 -2.91 3.20
N ASN A 73 -12.31 -4.01 3.96
CA ASN A 73 -12.89 -5.30 3.54
C ASN A 73 -14.42 -5.26 3.41
N VAL A 74 -15.09 -4.48 4.26
CA VAL A 74 -16.55 -4.27 4.21
C VAL A 74 -16.91 -3.46 2.97
N VAL A 75 -16.12 -2.42 2.67
CA VAL A 75 -16.33 -1.59 1.46
C VAL A 75 -16.10 -2.37 0.17
N ARG A 76 -15.11 -3.27 0.13
CA ARG A 76 -14.91 -4.19 -1.01
C ARG A 76 -16.11 -5.10 -1.29
N LYS A 77 -16.97 -5.36 -0.30
CA LYS A 77 -18.22 -6.10 -0.46
C LYS A 77 -19.38 -5.23 -1.01
N GLY A 78 -19.15 -3.94 -1.21
CA GLY A 78 -20.10 -2.96 -1.74
C GLY A 78 -20.88 -2.19 -0.68
N TYR A 79 -20.66 -2.46 0.61
CA TYR A 79 -21.29 -1.72 1.71
C TYR A 79 -20.59 -0.38 1.91
N VAL A 80 -21.34 0.64 2.33
CA VAL A 80 -20.79 2.00 2.55
C VAL A 80 -21.15 2.47 3.96
N PRO A 81 -20.48 1.92 5.00
CA PRO A 81 -20.69 2.40 6.36
C PRO A 81 -20.11 3.81 6.50
N THR A 82 -20.80 4.67 7.23
CA THR A 82 -20.39 6.06 7.46
C THR A 82 -19.94 6.30 8.90
N VAL A 83 -20.33 5.42 9.84
CA VAL A 83 -20.07 5.59 11.27
C VAL A 83 -19.59 4.28 11.88
N ALA A 84 -18.61 4.36 12.78
CA ALA A 84 -18.19 3.29 13.67
C ALA A 84 -18.51 3.65 15.12
N GLU A 85 -19.36 2.87 15.78
CA GLU A 85 -19.60 2.97 17.23
C GLU A 85 -18.66 2.02 17.96
N VAL A 86 -17.81 2.58 18.80
CA VAL A 86 -16.77 1.87 19.54
C VAL A 86 -17.14 1.87 21.00
N THR A 87 -17.30 0.69 21.57
CA THR A 87 -17.48 0.49 23.01
C THR A 87 -16.20 -0.13 23.57
N VAL A 88 -15.56 0.56 24.51
CA VAL A 88 -14.31 0.12 25.14
C VAL A 88 -14.61 -0.34 26.58
N ASP A 89 -14.26 -1.58 26.91
CA ASP A 89 -14.47 -2.15 28.25
C ASP A 89 -13.19 -1.99 29.09
N ALA A 90 -12.96 -0.78 29.60
CA ALA A 90 -11.81 -0.42 30.43
C ALA A 90 -12.23 -0.15 31.89
N ASN A 91 -11.33 -0.41 32.84
CA ASN A 91 -11.58 -0.20 34.27
C ASN A 91 -11.25 1.22 34.72
N GLU A 92 -10.24 1.85 34.11
CA GLU A 92 -9.72 3.16 34.53
C GLU A 92 -10.48 4.35 33.88
N GLY A 93 -11.42 4.11 32.96
CA GLY A 93 -12.21 5.17 32.32
C GLY A 93 -13.16 4.67 31.22
N ASP A 94 -13.99 5.58 30.69
CA ASP A 94 -14.81 5.33 29.50
C ASP A 94 -14.17 6.00 28.28
N TYR A 95 -13.70 5.17 27.36
CA TYR A 95 -13.04 5.59 26.11
C TYR A 95 -13.89 5.25 24.87
N SER A 96 -15.17 4.96 25.09
CA SER A 96 -16.12 4.67 24.02
C SER A 96 -16.39 5.92 23.18
N ALA A 97 -16.55 5.74 21.88
CA ALA A 97 -16.70 6.85 20.94
C ALA A 97 -17.56 6.47 19.73
N THR A 98 -18.23 7.46 19.16
CA THR A 98 -18.84 7.37 17.83
C THR A 98 -17.95 8.13 16.87
N LEU A 99 -17.42 7.43 15.87
CA LEU A 99 -16.41 7.95 14.96
C LEU A 99 -16.96 7.99 13.54
N ASP A 100 -16.74 9.11 12.86
CA ASP A 100 -16.97 9.18 11.42
C ASP A 100 -15.92 8.34 10.69
N ILE A 101 -16.38 7.60 9.69
CA ILE A 101 -15.52 6.83 8.80
C ILE A 101 -15.15 7.73 7.64
N ASP A 102 -13.85 7.94 7.43
CA ASP A 102 -13.38 8.69 6.29
C ASP A 102 -13.73 7.95 4.99
N GLU A 103 -14.50 8.61 4.11
CA GLU A 103 -15.10 8.01 2.91
C GLU A 103 -14.06 7.49 1.91
N PHE A 104 -12.84 8.03 1.96
CA PHE A 104 -11.78 7.74 1.02
C PHE A 104 -10.84 6.64 1.53
N THR A 105 -10.36 6.79 2.75
CA THR A 105 -9.44 5.85 3.40
C THR A 105 -10.16 4.62 3.95
N ASN A 106 -11.48 4.72 4.16
CA ASN A 106 -12.33 3.71 4.78
C ASN A 106 -11.80 3.31 6.15
N MET A 107 -11.32 4.31 6.89
CA MET A 107 -10.79 4.17 8.23
C MET A 107 -11.44 5.18 9.17
N ALA A 108 -11.61 4.79 10.43
CA ALA A 108 -11.93 5.70 11.52
C ALA A 108 -10.76 5.73 12.52
N ARG A 109 -10.51 6.90 13.12
CA ARG A 109 -9.42 7.10 14.09
C ARG A 109 -9.98 7.37 15.47
N LEU A 110 -9.55 6.58 16.45
CA LEU A 110 -9.68 6.91 17.87
C LEU A 110 -8.30 7.24 18.41
N ALA A 111 -8.06 8.50 18.77
CA ALA A 111 -6.81 8.98 19.33
C ALA A 111 -7.08 9.61 20.70
N ILE A 112 -6.27 9.24 21.69
CA ILE A 112 -6.36 9.73 23.06
C ILE A 112 -5.01 10.37 23.42
N PRO A 113 -4.98 11.67 23.73
CA PRO A 113 -3.76 12.34 24.18
C PRO A 113 -3.22 11.68 25.45
N VAL A 114 -1.91 11.43 25.50
CA VAL A 114 -1.30 10.81 26.68
C VAL A 114 -1.41 11.72 27.91
N ALA A 115 -1.38 13.03 27.71
CA ALA A 115 -1.55 14.03 28.77
C ALA A 115 -2.92 13.99 29.47
N ASP A 116 -3.93 13.38 28.83
CA ASP A 116 -5.28 13.24 29.39
C ASP A 116 -5.44 11.94 30.22
N LEU A 117 -4.40 11.09 30.28
CA LEU A 117 -4.44 9.78 30.92
C LEU A 117 -3.66 9.74 32.23
N SER A 118 -4.19 8.98 33.20
CA SER A 118 -3.40 8.57 34.37
C SER A 118 -2.40 7.47 33.98
N GLU A 119 -1.35 7.26 34.76
CA GLU A 119 -0.39 6.17 34.53
C GLU A 119 -1.07 4.79 34.49
N ASN A 120 -2.07 4.55 35.34
CA ASN A 120 -2.83 3.30 35.35
C ASN A 120 -3.66 3.13 34.08
N ALA A 121 -4.36 4.19 33.66
CA ALA A 121 -5.15 4.19 32.42
C ALA A 121 -4.27 3.97 31.19
N LEU A 122 -3.11 4.64 31.14
CA LEU A 122 -2.13 4.49 30.08
C LEU A 122 -1.61 3.04 30.01
N SER A 123 -1.29 2.43 31.16
CA SER A 123 -0.85 1.04 31.23
C SER A 123 -1.95 0.08 30.78
N GLU A 124 -3.18 0.24 31.29
CA GLU A 124 -4.33 -0.60 30.93
C GLU A 124 -4.59 -0.58 29.42
N LEU A 125 -4.64 0.61 28.83
CA LEU A 125 -4.87 0.78 27.39
C LEU A 125 -3.72 0.21 26.55
N ARG A 126 -2.46 0.35 26.98
CA ARG A 126 -1.30 -0.22 26.27
C ARG A 126 -1.24 -1.75 26.38
N ASP A 127 -1.62 -2.31 27.52
CA ASP A 127 -1.68 -3.76 27.74
C ASP A 127 -2.82 -4.41 26.93
N GLY A 128 -3.91 -3.67 26.75
CA GLY A 128 -4.99 -3.96 25.81
C GLY A 128 -6.31 -4.26 26.51
N VAL A 129 -7.38 -3.75 25.92
CA VAL A 129 -8.74 -3.79 26.50
C VAL A 129 -9.73 -4.44 25.54
N PRO A 130 -10.72 -5.20 26.04
CA PRO A 130 -11.81 -5.69 25.21
C PRO A 130 -12.58 -4.54 24.58
N MET A 131 -13.05 -4.72 23.36
CA MET A 131 -13.82 -3.69 22.67
C MET A 131 -14.83 -4.29 21.70
N THR A 132 -15.91 -3.55 21.45
CA THR A 132 -16.92 -3.88 20.43
C THR A 132 -17.02 -2.74 19.44
N ILE A 133 -16.99 -3.06 18.14
CA ILE A 133 -17.14 -2.09 17.06
C ILE A 133 -18.39 -2.43 16.26
N THR A 134 -19.32 -1.47 16.17
CA THR A 134 -20.54 -1.57 15.37
C THR A 134 -20.47 -0.60 14.20
N LEU A 135 -20.52 -1.11 12.97
CA LEU A 135 -20.55 -0.29 11.77
C LEU A 135 -21.99 0.07 11.39
N LYS A 136 -22.24 1.34 11.11
CA LYS A 136 -23.54 1.85 10.69
C LYS A 136 -23.49 2.50 9.31
N ASP A 137 -24.55 2.29 8.54
CA ASP A 137 -24.77 3.00 7.28
C ASP A 137 -25.29 4.43 7.52
N ALA A 138 -25.48 5.19 6.43
CA ALA A 138 -25.95 6.57 6.48
C ALA A 138 -27.37 6.73 7.07
N ASP A 139 -28.18 5.66 7.05
CA ASP A 139 -29.53 5.65 7.62
C ASP A 139 -29.54 5.22 9.10
N GLY A 140 -28.37 4.91 9.66
CA GLY A 140 -28.18 4.44 11.03
C GLY A 140 -28.43 2.94 11.22
N GLY A 141 -28.61 2.19 10.14
CA GLY A 141 -28.74 0.73 10.15
C GLY A 141 -27.41 0.05 10.45
N THR A 142 -27.44 -1.00 11.28
CA THR A 142 -26.25 -1.81 11.56
C THR A 142 -25.88 -2.65 10.34
N VAL A 143 -24.67 -2.45 9.83
CA VAL A 143 -24.08 -3.25 8.75
C VAL A 143 -23.44 -4.51 9.32
N LEU A 144 -22.62 -4.35 10.38
CA LEU A 144 -21.85 -5.41 11.00
C LEU A 144 -21.47 -5.01 12.43
N GLU A 145 -21.38 -6.00 13.32
CA GLU A 145 -20.84 -5.84 14.67
C GLU A 145 -19.71 -6.86 14.86
N GLN A 146 -18.59 -6.42 15.45
CA GLN A 146 -17.44 -7.27 15.75
C GLN A 146 -16.91 -7.01 17.15
N VAL A 147 -16.65 -8.08 17.88
CA VAL A 147 -16.08 -8.06 19.24
C VAL A 147 -14.60 -8.46 19.18
N PHE A 148 -13.77 -7.68 19.84
CA PHE A 148 -12.34 -7.92 20.01
C PHE A 148 -12.06 -8.22 21.49
N THR A 149 -11.28 -9.27 21.75
CA THR A 149 -11.05 -9.74 23.12
C THR A 149 -10.10 -8.84 23.90
N ALA A 150 -9.10 -8.26 23.24
CA ALA A 150 -8.16 -7.30 23.81
C ALA A 150 -7.38 -6.62 22.68
N GLU A 151 -7.43 -5.29 22.59
CA GLU A 151 -6.65 -4.51 21.64
C GLU A 151 -5.83 -3.45 22.38
N SER A 152 -4.53 -3.39 22.11
CA SER A 152 -3.63 -2.39 22.68
C SER A 152 -3.79 -1.04 21.98
N PHE A 153 -3.82 0.05 22.72
CA PHE A 153 -3.76 1.41 22.17
C PHE A 153 -2.28 1.84 22.09
N ARG A 154 -1.84 2.29 20.91
CA ARG A 154 -0.42 2.60 20.65
C ARG A 154 -0.25 3.91 19.92
N GLU A 155 0.95 4.48 20.01
CA GLU A 155 1.42 5.53 19.10
C GLU A 155 1.36 5.03 17.66
N ASN A 156 1.09 5.91 16.70
CA ASN A 156 0.73 5.57 15.31
C ASN A 156 -0.55 4.73 15.15
N GLY A 157 -1.19 4.33 16.26
CA GLY A 157 -2.41 3.55 16.27
C GLY A 157 -2.18 2.05 16.10
N THR A 158 -2.95 1.24 16.84
CA THR A 158 -3.11 -0.18 16.50
C THR A 158 -4.18 -0.32 15.44
N ARG A 159 -3.83 -0.96 14.32
CA ARG A 159 -4.77 -1.20 13.23
C ARG A 159 -5.68 -2.39 13.54
N VAL A 160 -6.97 -2.12 13.66
CA VAL A 160 -8.02 -3.10 13.90
C VAL A 160 -8.79 -3.31 12.59
N VAL A 161 -8.66 -4.49 11.99
CA VAL A 161 -9.30 -4.81 10.69
C VAL A 161 -10.63 -5.52 10.93
N ILE A 162 -11.71 -4.96 10.37
CA ILE A 162 -13.03 -5.57 10.42
C ILE A 162 -13.13 -6.73 9.42
N ASP A 163 -13.56 -7.90 9.88
CA ASP A 163 -13.74 -9.10 9.05
C ASP A 163 -15.11 -9.08 8.35
N ALA A 164 -15.08 -9.09 7.01
CA ALA A 164 -16.28 -9.02 6.19
C ALA A 164 -16.74 -10.40 5.65
N LYS A 165 -16.20 -11.52 6.14
CA LYS A 165 -16.56 -12.88 5.66
C LYS A 165 -18.04 -13.22 5.83
N SER A 166 -18.71 -12.67 6.83
CA SER A 166 -20.14 -12.90 7.05
C SER A 166 -21.03 -12.11 6.09
N LEU A 167 -20.47 -11.12 5.38
CA LEU A 167 -21.22 -10.26 4.47
C LEU A 167 -21.22 -10.82 3.03
N PRO A 168 -22.39 -10.94 2.38
CA PRO A 168 -22.46 -11.24 0.97
C PRO A 168 -21.89 -10.09 0.13
N LEU A 169 -21.43 -10.37 -1.08
CA LEU A 169 -21.09 -9.33 -2.05
C LEU A 169 -22.40 -8.70 -2.56
N LEU A 170 -22.58 -7.38 -2.43
CA LEU A 170 -23.82 -6.70 -2.85
C LEU A 170 -23.96 -6.61 -4.37
N ASP A 171 -22.84 -6.54 -5.09
CA ASP A 171 -22.81 -6.43 -6.54
C ASP A 171 -21.83 -7.44 -7.12
N ASN A 172 -22.38 -8.51 -7.66
CA ASN A 172 -21.66 -9.61 -8.29
C ASN A 172 -22.07 -9.78 -9.76
N LYS A 173 -22.63 -8.74 -10.38
CA LYS A 173 -23.07 -8.81 -11.77
C LYS A 173 -21.89 -8.57 -12.72
N LEU A 174 -21.70 -9.49 -13.66
CA LEU A 174 -20.75 -9.37 -14.76
C LEU A 174 -21.39 -8.64 -15.93
N VAL A 175 -20.75 -7.54 -16.34
CA VAL A 175 -21.03 -6.84 -17.59
C VAL A 175 -19.85 -7.05 -18.50
N ILE A 176 -20.07 -7.78 -19.59
CA ILE A 176 -19.04 -8.19 -20.53
C ILE A 176 -19.30 -7.52 -21.87
N ASN A 177 -18.24 -7.00 -22.48
CA ASN A 177 -18.31 -6.52 -23.86
C ASN A 177 -18.35 -7.75 -24.78
N THR A 178 -19.46 -7.93 -25.50
CA THR A 178 -19.67 -9.14 -26.33
C THR A 178 -18.77 -9.19 -27.56
N GLU A 179 -18.18 -8.07 -27.95
CA GLU A 179 -17.28 -7.99 -29.09
C GLU A 179 -15.83 -8.29 -28.75
N LEU A 180 -15.45 -8.15 -27.47
CA LEU A 180 -14.09 -8.44 -27.03
C LEU A 180 -13.80 -9.94 -27.01
N PRO A 181 -12.64 -10.37 -27.53
CA PRO A 181 -12.14 -11.71 -27.28
C PRO A 181 -11.61 -11.85 -25.85
N TYR A 182 -11.92 -12.98 -25.22
CA TYR A 182 -11.44 -13.35 -23.90
C TYR A 182 -10.72 -14.69 -23.92
N TYR A 183 -9.60 -14.77 -23.22
CA TYR A 183 -9.00 -16.03 -22.82
C TYR A 183 -9.62 -16.47 -21.48
N ILE A 184 -9.99 -17.74 -21.37
CA ILE A 184 -10.47 -18.34 -20.11
C ILE A 184 -9.30 -19.10 -19.48
N HIS A 185 -8.66 -18.48 -18.50
CA HIS A 185 -7.41 -18.95 -17.91
C HIS A 185 -7.67 -19.71 -16.61
N LEU A 186 -7.20 -20.95 -16.51
CA LEU A 186 -7.31 -21.76 -15.31
C LEU A 186 -6.42 -21.21 -14.17
N VAL A 187 -7.02 -21.11 -12.98
CA VAL A 187 -6.38 -20.78 -11.71
C VAL A 187 -6.43 -22.02 -10.82
N TYR A 188 -5.31 -22.35 -10.16
CA TYR A 188 -5.21 -23.51 -9.29
C TYR A 188 -4.52 -23.14 -7.98
N ASN A 189 -5.18 -23.43 -6.85
CA ASN A 189 -4.72 -23.05 -5.50
C ASN A 189 -4.37 -21.55 -5.39
N GLY A 190 -5.16 -20.68 -6.03
CA GLY A 190 -4.90 -19.24 -6.08
C GLY A 190 -3.68 -18.84 -6.92
N GLN A 191 -3.03 -19.77 -7.61
CA GLN A 191 -1.90 -19.52 -8.49
C GLN A 191 -2.31 -19.61 -9.95
N PHE A 192 -1.78 -18.71 -10.78
CA PHE A 192 -1.97 -18.79 -12.22
C PHE A 192 -1.26 -20.01 -12.78
N THR A 193 -2.00 -20.80 -13.54
CA THR A 193 -1.41 -21.95 -14.23
C THR A 193 -0.77 -21.50 -15.55
N THR A 194 -0.16 -22.43 -16.26
CA THR A 194 0.22 -22.23 -17.66
C THR A 194 -0.86 -22.81 -18.56
N ARG A 195 -2.14 -22.73 -18.19
CA ARG A 195 -3.18 -23.54 -18.80
C ARG A 195 -4.42 -22.69 -19.10
N ILE A 196 -4.85 -22.65 -20.35
CA ILE A 196 -6.03 -21.89 -20.77
C ILE A 196 -6.97 -22.76 -21.58
N LEU A 197 -8.22 -22.34 -21.68
CA LEU A 197 -9.24 -23.01 -22.47
C LEU A 197 -8.90 -22.95 -23.96
N GLU A 198 -9.05 -24.08 -24.66
CA GLU A 198 -8.85 -24.19 -26.11
C GLU A 198 -10.03 -24.90 -26.77
N SER A 199 -10.40 -24.42 -27.96
CA SER A 199 -11.48 -24.97 -28.78
C SER A 199 -11.03 -26.11 -29.72
N GLY A 200 -9.73 -26.40 -29.76
CA GLY A 200 -9.12 -27.26 -30.78
C GLY A 200 -8.93 -26.54 -32.13
N ASP A 201 -8.03 -27.06 -32.96
CA ASP A 201 -7.61 -26.46 -34.24
C ASP A 201 -8.71 -26.53 -35.30
N GLN A 202 -8.96 -25.41 -36.00
CA GLN A 202 -9.88 -25.28 -37.13
C GLN A 202 -9.61 -26.32 -38.23
N SER A 203 -8.35 -26.69 -38.46
CA SER A 203 -7.99 -27.67 -39.51
C SER A 203 -8.49 -29.09 -39.22
N GLN A 204 -8.92 -29.39 -37.99
CA GLN A 204 -9.49 -30.68 -37.60
C GLN A 204 -11.02 -30.73 -37.82
N ILE A 205 -11.65 -29.59 -38.15
CA ILE A 205 -13.10 -29.38 -38.14
C ILE A 205 -13.69 -29.29 -39.57
N GLU A 206 -12.86 -29.12 -40.60
CA GLU A 206 -13.28 -28.80 -41.99
C GLU A 206 -14.20 -29.83 -42.68
N ASP A 207 -14.30 -31.09 -42.19
CA ASP A 207 -15.07 -32.15 -42.88
C ASP A 207 -16.35 -32.63 -42.15
N TYR A 208 -16.68 -32.12 -40.96
CA TYR A 208 -17.87 -32.57 -40.23
C TYR A 208 -18.68 -31.41 -39.63
N HIS A 209 -19.93 -31.26 -40.09
CA HIS A 209 -21.00 -30.51 -39.38
C HIS A 209 -21.33 -31.08 -37.97
N TYR A 210 -20.61 -32.13 -37.56
CA TYR A 210 -20.61 -32.79 -36.26
C TYR A 210 -19.17 -33.21 -35.89
N SER A 211 -18.17 -32.34 -36.05
CA SER A 211 -16.87 -32.58 -35.42
C SER A 211 -16.97 -32.13 -33.98
N GLY A 212 -17.36 -33.06 -33.13
CA GLY A 212 -17.14 -32.87 -31.73
C GLY A 212 -15.63 -32.85 -31.47
N THR A 213 -15.03 -31.67 -31.31
CA THR A 213 -13.75 -31.55 -30.63
C THR A 213 -14.05 -31.34 -29.15
N PRO A 214 -13.50 -32.17 -28.24
CA PRO A 214 -13.63 -31.91 -26.82
C PRO A 214 -12.92 -30.60 -26.51
N PHE A 215 -13.53 -29.77 -25.67
CA PHE A 215 -12.79 -28.66 -25.08
C PHE A 215 -11.64 -29.23 -24.26
N SER A 216 -10.48 -28.58 -24.36
CA SER A 216 -9.33 -28.96 -23.56
C SER A 216 -8.64 -27.74 -22.96
N ILE A 217 -7.83 -27.99 -21.95
CA ILE A 217 -6.97 -26.99 -21.33
C ILE A 217 -5.54 -27.23 -21.79
N GLY A 218 -5.11 -26.48 -22.80
CA GLY A 218 -3.77 -26.60 -23.37
C GLY A 218 -2.72 -25.71 -22.70
N PRO A 219 -1.43 -25.95 -22.97
CA PRO A 219 -0.34 -25.17 -22.41
C PRO A 219 -0.28 -23.74 -22.99
N LYS A 220 -0.03 -22.76 -22.13
CA LYS A 220 0.01 -21.32 -22.37
C LYS A 220 0.98 -20.89 -23.47
N GLU A 221 2.06 -21.66 -23.67
CA GLU A 221 3.05 -21.45 -24.72
C GLU A 221 2.46 -21.59 -26.13
N ASN A 222 1.39 -22.40 -26.29
CA ASN A 222 0.63 -22.46 -27.54
C ASN A 222 -0.43 -21.35 -27.61
N ALA A 223 -0.83 -20.76 -26.49
CA ALA A 223 -2.22 -20.34 -26.28
C ALA A 223 -2.41 -18.82 -26.04
N MET A 224 -1.34 -18.07 -25.71
CA MET A 224 -1.39 -16.60 -25.56
C MET A 224 -0.66 -15.89 -26.71
N ASN A 225 -0.97 -16.31 -27.95
CA ASN A 225 -0.64 -15.58 -29.16
C ASN A 225 -1.96 -15.04 -29.75
N MET A 226 -2.05 -13.74 -30.04
CA MET A 226 -3.24 -13.16 -30.70
C MET A 226 -3.60 -13.84 -32.02
N GLU A 227 -2.60 -14.35 -32.75
CA GLU A 227 -2.84 -15.09 -34.00
C GLU A 227 -3.56 -16.43 -33.75
N ASN A 228 -3.52 -16.91 -32.51
CA ASN A 228 -4.17 -18.13 -32.09
C ASN A 228 -5.63 -17.85 -31.66
N VAL A 229 -6.49 -17.74 -32.66
CA VAL A 229 -7.93 -17.55 -32.49
C VAL A 229 -8.67 -18.74 -31.85
N TYR A 230 -8.07 -19.94 -31.77
CA TYR A 230 -8.67 -21.14 -31.17
C TYR A 230 -8.58 -21.19 -29.64
N THR A 231 -8.03 -20.16 -29.00
CA THR A 231 -8.00 -20.01 -27.54
C THR A 231 -8.75 -18.77 -27.07
N GLN A 232 -9.40 -18.07 -27.99
CA GLN A 232 -10.15 -16.85 -27.73
C GLN A 232 -11.65 -17.09 -27.86
N PHE A 233 -12.42 -16.52 -26.94
CA PHE A 233 -13.86 -16.69 -26.86
C PHE A 233 -14.58 -15.36 -26.68
N LYS A 234 -15.71 -15.21 -27.37
CA LYS A 234 -16.70 -14.17 -27.08
C LYS A 234 -17.71 -14.70 -26.07
N LEU A 235 -18.11 -13.85 -25.13
CA LEU A 235 -19.11 -14.16 -24.11
C LEU A 235 -20.39 -13.40 -24.41
N ILE A 236 -21.45 -14.12 -24.77
CA ILE A 236 -22.73 -13.51 -25.17
C ILE A 236 -23.73 -13.70 -24.03
N PRO A 237 -24.25 -12.64 -23.39
CA PRO A 237 -25.15 -12.75 -22.25
C PRO A 237 -26.48 -13.40 -22.66
N VAL A 238 -27.00 -14.26 -21.79
CA VAL A 238 -28.31 -14.89 -21.97
C VAL A 238 -29.38 -13.98 -21.40
N SER A 239 -30.29 -13.52 -22.25
CA SER A 239 -31.34 -12.57 -21.87
C SER A 239 -32.16 -13.05 -20.67
N GLY A 240 -32.24 -12.21 -19.63
CA GLY A 240 -33.02 -12.48 -18.41
C GLY A 240 -32.36 -13.43 -17.41
N LYS A 241 -31.10 -13.85 -17.64
CA LYS A 241 -30.33 -14.69 -16.72
C LYS A 241 -29.05 -13.97 -16.31
N GLU A 242 -28.86 -13.79 -15.01
CA GLU A 242 -27.70 -13.09 -14.46
C GLU A 242 -26.45 -13.96 -14.53
N ASN A 243 -25.34 -13.36 -14.98
CA ASN A 243 -24.03 -14.02 -15.15
C ASN A 243 -24.07 -15.31 -15.99
N THR A 244 -25.09 -15.48 -16.83
CA THR A 244 -25.20 -16.62 -17.74
C THR A 244 -24.83 -16.19 -19.14
N PHE A 245 -23.94 -16.93 -19.77
CA PHE A 245 -23.38 -16.61 -21.08
C PHE A 245 -23.40 -17.83 -22.02
N TYR A 246 -23.53 -17.57 -23.31
CA TYR A 246 -23.05 -18.47 -24.35
C TYR A 246 -21.57 -18.18 -24.60
N ILE A 247 -20.75 -19.23 -24.64
CA ILE A 247 -19.30 -19.13 -24.89
C ILE A 247 -19.05 -19.49 -26.35
N LYS A 248 -18.69 -18.49 -27.17
CA LYS A 248 -18.50 -18.63 -28.62
C LYS A 248 -17.03 -18.56 -28.98
N ALA A 249 -16.51 -19.50 -29.78
CA ALA A 249 -15.14 -19.41 -30.28
C ALA A 249 -14.99 -18.26 -31.30
N VAL A 250 -13.87 -17.54 -31.27
CA VAL A 250 -13.68 -16.35 -32.14
C VAL A 250 -13.53 -16.70 -33.62
N TRP A 251 -12.92 -17.84 -33.93
CA TRP A 251 -12.60 -18.23 -35.31
C TRP A 251 -13.80 -18.71 -36.14
N GLY A 252 -14.99 -18.86 -35.55
CA GLY A 252 -16.17 -19.31 -36.30
C GLY A 252 -17.47 -19.29 -35.48
N GLU A 253 -18.55 -19.78 -36.10
CA GLU A 253 -19.87 -19.87 -35.45
C GLU A 253 -19.99 -21.13 -34.58
N PHE A 254 -19.00 -21.38 -33.73
CA PHE A 254 -18.96 -22.54 -32.83
C PHE A 254 -19.18 -22.10 -31.38
N TYR A 255 -20.10 -22.80 -30.72
CA TYR A 255 -20.52 -22.48 -29.36
C TYR A 255 -20.27 -23.65 -28.44
N PHE A 256 -19.95 -23.32 -27.20
CA PHE A 256 -19.81 -24.30 -26.15
C PHE A 256 -21.17 -24.91 -25.82
N SER A 257 -21.24 -26.24 -25.70
CA SER A 257 -22.42 -26.95 -25.24
C SER A 257 -22.05 -28.11 -24.33
N HIS A 258 -22.96 -28.40 -23.41
CA HIS A 258 -22.95 -29.58 -22.60
C HIS A 258 -24.26 -30.34 -22.78
N TRP A 259 -24.20 -31.61 -23.17
CA TRP A 259 -25.39 -32.43 -23.36
C TRP A 259 -25.34 -33.69 -22.48
N MET A 260 -26.17 -33.72 -21.44
CA MET A 260 -26.39 -34.86 -20.53
C MET A 260 -25.09 -35.39 -19.85
N ASP A 261 -24.70 -36.63 -20.12
CA ASP A 261 -23.54 -37.30 -19.52
C ASP A 261 -22.28 -37.24 -20.42
N ILE A 262 -22.36 -36.52 -21.54
CA ILE A 262 -21.24 -36.41 -22.47
C ILE A 262 -20.35 -35.25 -22.04
N ASP A 263 -19.05 -35.38 -22.28
CA ASP A 263 -18.08 -34.32 -22.10
C ASP A 263 -18.48 -33.02 -22.84
N TYR A 264 -17.69 -31.98 -22.62
CA TYR A 264 -17.83 -30.64 -23.15
C TYR A 264 -17.46 -30.55 -24.65
N TRP A 265 -18.37 -30.07 -25.52
CA TRP A 265 -18.15 -30.00 -26.98
C TRP A 265 -18.42 -28.63 -27.59
N LEU A 266 -17.85 -28.41 -28.79
CA LEU A 266 -18.22 -27.33 -29.68
C LEU A 266 -19.28 -27.76 -30.69
N TYR A 267 -20.28 -26.91 -30.90
CA TYR A 267 -21.28 -27.10 -31.93
C TYR A 267 -21.38 -25.87 -32.83
N TYR A 268 -21.41 -26.12 -34.13
CA TYR A 268 -21.71 -25.10 -35.13
C TYR A 268 -23.16 -24.64 -35.01
N LYS A 269 -23.38 -23.32 -34.92
CA LYS A 269 -24.69 -22.67 -34.90
C LYS A 269 -24.66 -21.36 -35.68
N GLU A 270 -25.20 -21.40 -36.89
CA GLU A 270 -25.36 -20.21 -37.72
C GLU A 270 -26.39 -19.27 -37.09
N ASP A 271 -25.94 -18.10 -36.64
CA ASP A 271 -26.75 -16.95 -36.19
C ASP A 271 -27.64 -17.20 -34.94
N ALA A 272 -26.97 -17.25 -33.78
CA ALA A 272 -27.55 -17.66 -32.50
C ALA A 272 -28.12 -16.48 -31.68
N THR A 273 -29.26 -15.91 -32.08
CA THR A 273 -29.97 -14.93 -31.24
C THR A 273 -30.53 -15.55 -29.95
N SER A 274 -30.79 -16.86 -29.94
CA SER A 274 -31.10 -17.66 -28.75
C SER A 274 -30.70 -19.11 -28.98
N LEU A 275 -29.94 -19.70 -28.06
CA LEU A 275 -29.58 -21.12 -28.08
C LEU A 275 -30.38 -21.89 -27.02
N PRO A 276 -30.55 -23.21 -27.19
CA PRO A 276 -31.16 -24.03 -26.16
C PRO A 276 -30.30 -24.06 -24.88
N VAL A 277 -30.93 -24.48 -23.78
CA VAL A 277 -30.36 -24.37 -22.43
C VAL A 277 -29.04 -25.11 -22.26
N ASP A 278 -28.78 -26.14 -23.08
CA ASP A 278 -27.54 -26.91 -23.12
C ASP A 278 -26.30 -26.09 -23.56
N PHE A 279 -26.48 -24.86 -24.03
CA PHE A 279 -25.40 -23.90 -24.35
C PHE A 279 -25.18 -22.87 -23.25
N GLU A 280 -26.01 -22.84 -22.21
CA GLU A 280 -25.95 -21.82 -21.16
C GLU A 280 -24.93 -22.18 -20.07
N PHE A 281 -24.02 -21.25 -19.79
CA PHE A 281 -23.03 -21.37 -18.73
C PHE A 281 -23.11 -20.21 -17.76
N THR A 282 -23.31 -20.51 -16.48
CA THR A 282 -23.38 -19.51 -15.41
C THR A 282 -22.03 -19.35 -14.74
N MET A 283 -21.54 -18.12 -14.66
CA MET A 283 -20.27 -17.77 -14.00
C MET A 283 -20.55 -17.32 -12.57
N GLU A 284 -19.96 -18.00 -11.60
CA GLU A 284 -20.04 -17.68 -10.18
C GLU A 284 -18.73 -17.09 -9.70
N ILE A 285 -18.76 -15.80 -9.35
CA ILE A 285 -17.61 -15.08 -8.80
C ILE A 285 -17.34 -15.56 -7.38
N GLN A 286 -16.09 -15.96 -7.12
CA GLN A 286 -15.58 -16.34 -5.81
C GLN A 286 -14.98 -15.12 -5.10
N GLU A 287 -14.82 -15.17 -3.78
CA GLU A 287 -14.21 -14.08 -3.01
C GLU A 287 -12.78 -13.73 -3.45
N SER A 288 -12.06 -14.68 -4.07
CA SER A 288 -10.73 -14.47 -4.62
C SER A 288 -10.70 -13.66 -5.92
N GLY A 289 -11.86 -13.35 -6.51
CA GLY A 289 -11.97 -12.76 -7.86
C GLY A 289 -11.96 -13.80 -8.99
N ASN A 290 -11.71 -15.07 -8.69
CA ASN A 290 -11.84 -16.16 -9.65
C ASN A 290 -13.32 -16.45 -9.95
N ILE A 291 -13.61 -17.04 -11.10
CA ILE A 291 -14.92 -17.55 -11.46
C ILE A 291 -14.94 -19.08 -11.45
N ARG A 292 -16.06 -19.65 -11.01
CA ARG A 292 -16.42 -21.04 -11.28
C ARG A 292 -17.51 -21.05 -12.35
N ILE A 293 -17.40 -21.96 -13.30
CA ILE A 293 -18.35 -22.05 -14.41
C ILE A 293 -19.27 -23.24 -14.16
N LYS A 294 -20.59 -22.99 -14.18
CA LYS A 294 -21.65 -24.00 -14.09
C LYS A 294 -22.29 -24.21 -15.44
N ASN A 295 -22.62 -25.45 -15.77
CA ASN A 295 -23.52 -25.75 -16.87
C ASN A 295 -24.99 -25.49 -16.47
N TYR A 296 -25.92 -25.69 -17.41
CA TYR A 296 -27.35 -25.52 -17.20
C TYR A 296 -28.00 -26.49 -16.18
N LEU A 297 -27.33 -27.59 -15.83
CA LEU A 297 -27.77 -28.52 -14.77
C LEU A 297 -27.33 -28.04 -13.37
N GLY A 298 -26.50 -27.00 -13.30
CA GLY A 298 -25.93 -26.47 -12.07
C GLY A 298 -24.59 -27.11 -11.66
N ASP A 299 -24.05 -28.00 -12.50
CA ASP A 299 -22.78 -28.68 -12.24
C ASP A 299 -21.59 -27.83 -12.65
N TYR A 300 -20.56 -27.82 -11.80
CA TYR A 300 -19.32 -27.12 -12.11
C TYR A 300 -18.49 -27.85 -13.16
N ILE A 301 -17.73 -27.08 -13.95
CA ILE A 301 -16.61 -27.60 -14.73
C ILE A 301 -15.53 -28.12 -13.77
N HIS A 302 -15.15 -29.38 -13.94
CA HIS A 302 -14.06 -30.01 -13.20
C HIS A 302 -12.84 -30.19 -14.10
N VAL A 303 -11.65 -30.11 -13.51
CA VAL A 303 -10.36 -30.40 -14.15
C VAL A 303 -9.72 -31.62 -13.51
N HIS A 304 -9.19 -32.52 -14.33
CA HIS A 304 -8.52 -33.74 -13.85
C HIS A 304 -7.08 -33.46 -13.40
N LYS A 305 -6.53 -34.31 -12.52
CA LYS A 305 -5.11 -34.30 -12.15
C LYS A 305 -4.43 -35.51 -12.76
N ASP A 306 -3.28 -35.33 -13.38
CA ASP A 306 -2.44 -36.48 -13.72
C ASP A 306 -1.89 -37.16 -12.44
N SER A 307 -1.25 -38.32 -12.62
CA SER A 307 -0.67 -39.09 -11.51
C SER A 307 0.43 -38.35 -10.73
N GLU A 308 0.94 -37.25 -11.25
CA GLU A 308 1.97 -36.41 -10.63
C GLU A 308 1.37 -35.19 -9.91
N GLY A 309 0.03 -35.04 -9.98
CA GLY A 309 -0.70 -33.94 -9.36
C GLY A 309 -0.78 -32.67 -10.20
N ASN A 310 -0.30 -32.70 -11.45
CA ASN A 310 -0.46 -31.58 -12.37
C ASN A 310 -1.86 -31.59 -12.95
N VAL A 311 -2.40 -30.42 -13.25
CA VAL A 311 -3.71 -30.33 -13.93
C VAL A 311 -3.58 -30.92 -15.34
N SER A 312 -4.50 -31.81 -15.71
CA SER A 312 -4.67 -32.42 -17.03
C SER A 312 -5.34 -31.45 -18.01
N SER A 313 -5.25 -31.73 -19.31
CA SER A 313 -5.98 -30.97 -20.33
C SER A 313 -7.47 -31.33 -20.43
N LEU A 314 -7.92 -32.40 -19.78
CA LEU A 314 -9.32 -32.85 -19.85
C LEU A 314 -10.20 -32.17 -18.81
N MET A 315 -11.37 -31.73 -19.26
CA MET A 315 -12.42 -31.18 -18.41
C MET A 315 -13.62 -32.11 -18.38
N HIS A 316 -14.27 -32.19 -17.22
CA HIS A 316 -15.40 -33.10 -16.98
C HIS A 316 -16.54 -32.40 -16.27
N THR A 317 -17.75 -32.94 -16.40
CA THR A 317 -18.93 -32.57 -15.62
C THR A 317 -18.91 -33.31 -14.29
N SER A 318 -19.67 -32.86 -13.28
CA SER A 318 -19.68 -33.50 -11.96
C SER A 318 -20.08 -35.00 -12.02
N THR A 319 -20.99 -35.36 -12.93
CA THR A 319 -21.50 -36.72 -13.12
C THR A 319 -20.54 -37.64 -13.87
N GLY A 320 -19.67 -37.07 -14.72
CA GLY A 320 -18.61 -37.78 -15.46
C GLY A 320 -17.21 -37.62 -14.87
N ALA A 321 -17.06 -36.87 -13.78
CA ALA A 321 -15.77 -36.54 -13.20
C ALA A 321 -15.09 -37.80 -12.60
N PRO A 322 -13.88 -38.17 -13.06
CA PRO A 322 -13.12 -39.27 -12.45
C PRO A 322 -12.73 -38.94 -11.00
N GLU A 323 -12.45 -39.99 -10.22
CA GLU A 323 -11.98 -39.86 -8.85
C GLU A 323 -10.70 -39.00 -8.80
N GLY A 324 -10.72 -37.92 -8.02
CA GLY A 324 -9.61 -36.96 -7.92
C GLY A 324 -9.72 -35.71 -8.78
N ALA A 325 -10.77 -35.58 -9.61
CA ALA A 325 -11.10 -34.33 -10.28
C ALA A 325 -11.47 -33.23 -9.27
N ILE A 326 -11.13 -31.98 -9.59
CA ILE A 326 -11.38 -30.81 -8.75
C ILE A 326 -12.24 -29.80 -9.52
N VAL A 327 -13.01 -28.98 -8.81
CA VAL A 327 -13.72 -27.86 -9.44
C VAL A 327 -12.68 -26.89 -10.01
N GLY A 328 -12.81 -26.56 -11.29
CA GLY A 328 -11.97 -25.58 -11.96
C GLY A 328 -12.33 -24.16 -11.53
N GLU A 329 -11.31 -23.37 -11.21
CA GLU A 329 -11.43 -21.92 -11.04
C GLU A 329 -10.76 -21.24 -12.22
N PHE A 330 -11.37 -20.19 -12.74
CA PHE A 330 -10.90 -19.51 -13.94
C PHE A 330 -10.84 -18.00 -13.73
N ARG A 331 -10.14 -17.31 -14.61
CA ARG A 331 -10.26 -15.86 -14.80
C ARG A 331 -10.44 -15.55 -16.26
N LEU A 332 -11.11 -14.44 -16.55
CA LEU A 332 -11.25 -13.92 -17.89
C LEU A 332 -10.13 -12.92 -18.15
N ILE A 333 -9.41 -13.11 -19.25
CA ILE A 333 -8.36 -12.19 -19.67
C ILE A 333 -8.78 -11.62 -21.01
N PRO A 334 -9.07 -10.31 -21.10
CA PRO A 334 -9.34 -9.67 -22.37
C PRO A 334 -8.08 -9.71 -23.23
N SER A 335 -8.24 -9.99 -24.53
CA SER A 335 -7.10 -10.00 -25.45
C SER A 335 -6.63 -8.58 -25.73
N THR A 336 -7.51 -7.66 -26.12
CA THR A 336 -7.10 -6.47 -26.89
C THR A 336 -7.29 -5.14 -26.15
N ILE A 337 -7.34 -5.12 -24.81
CA ILE A 337 -7.56 -3.85 -24.10
C ILE A 337 -6.25 -3.08 -23.91
N ARG A 338 -6.27 -1.79 -24.25
CA ARG A 338 -5.31 -0.79 -23.76
C ARG A 338 -5.91 -0.03 -22.58
N TRP A 339 -5.19 -0.01 -21.46
CA TRP A 339 -5.58 0.69 -20.25
C TRP A 339 -4.93 2.08 -20.17
N GLU A 340 -5.71 3.06 -19.74
CA GLU A 340 -5.25 4.39 -19.36
C GLU A 340 -5.56 4.60 -17.88
N VAL A 341 -4.53 4.96 -17.10
CA VAL A 341 -4.63 5.18 -15.65
C VAL A 341 -4.16 6.59 -15.34
N GLU A 342 -5.08 7.42 -14.86
CA GLU A 342 -4.86 8.82 -14.50
C GLU A 342 -4.86 8.95 -12.97
N SER A 343 -3.79 9.53 -12.41
CA SER A 343 -3.73 9.87 -10.98
C SER A 343 -4.59 11.11 -10.72
N LEU A 344 -5.53 11.03 -9.77
CA LEU A 344 -6.45 12.13 -9.46
C LEU A 344 -5.99 12.93 -8.24
N ALA A 345 -5.87 12.27 -7.09
CA ALA A 345 -5.58 12.92 -5.82
C ALA A 345 -5.12 11.92 -4.75
N THR A 346 -4.24 12.39 -3.87
CA THR A 346 -3.93 11.72 -2.60
C THR A 346 -4.86 12.24 -1.51
N LYS A 347 -5.38 11.35 -0.68
CA LYS A 347 -6.05 11.66 0.59
C LYS A 347 -5.37 10.88 1.70
N TYR A 348 -5.29 11.44 2.89
CA TYR A 348 -4.64 10.82 4.03
C TYR A 348 -5.47 11.00 5.29
N LEU A 349 -5.29 10.08 6.22
CA LEU A 349 -5.84 10.16 7.56
C LEU A 349 -4.80 10.85 8.45
N GLU A 350 -5.22 11.81 9.29
CA GLU A 350 -4.26 12.46 10.18
C GLU A 350 -3.68 11.43 11.18
N PRO A 351 -2.38 11.51 11.47
CA PRO A 351 -1.67 10.50 12.24
C PRO A 351 -2.07 10.51 13.72
N ILE A 352 -1.84 9.38 14.39
CA ILE A 352 -1.77 9.34 15.85
C ILE A 352 -0.32 9.61 16.23
N LEU A 353 -0.05 10.84 16.68
CA LEU A 353 1.32 11.31 16.87
C LEU A 353 2.06 10.53 17.96
N PRO A 354 3.31 10.08 17.72
CA PRO A 354 4.18 9.57 18.76
C PRO A 354 4.59 10.68 19.74
N SER A 355 5.26 10.34 20.84
CA SER A 355 5.84 11.36 21.70
C SER A 355 6.97 12.10 20.99
N VAL A 356 7.14 13.39 21.31
CA VAL A 356 8.29 14.16 20.86
C VAL A 356 9.51 13.80 21.73
N ASN A 357 10.69 13.76 21.13
CA ASN A 357 11.94 13.55 21.85
C ASN A 357 12.77 14.82 21.83
N THR A 358 13.10 15.35 23.02
CA THR A 358 13.92 16.56 23.16
C THR A 358 15.39 16.18 23.30
N SER A 359 16.25 16.88 22.58
CA SER A 359 17.69 16.73 22.68
C SER A 359 18.36 18.10 22.67
N PHE A 360 19.59 18.16 23.16
CA PHE A 360 20.34 19.40 23.31
C PHE A 360 21.66 19.31 22.58
N GLY A 361 21.95 20.31 21.74
CA GLY A 361 23.31 20.56 21.26
C GLY A 361 24.16 21.21 22.34
N ILE A 362 23.57 22.17 23.04
CA ILE A 362 24.19 22.92 24.15
C ILE A 362 23.13 23.07 25.24
N ASN A 363 23.53 22.86 26.50
CA ASN A 363 22.65 23.03 27.64
C ASN A 363 23.46 23.29 28.90
N SER A 364 23.72 24.56 29.20
CA SER A 364 24.60 24.93 30.31
C SER A 364 24.26 26.31 30.87
N THR A 365 24.45 26.47 32.16
CA THR A 365 24.39 27.78 32.81
C THR A 365 25.80 28.34 32.96
N LEU A 366 26.07 29.48 32.34
CA LEU A 366 27.35 30.19 32.34
C LEU A 366 27.35 31.26 33.45
N SER A 367 28.16 31.07 34.48
CA SER A 367 28.23 31.97 35.63
C SER A 367 29.52 32.79 35.65
N ASN A 368 29.42 34.10 35.86
CA ASN A 368 30.58 34.98 36.01
C ASN A 368 30.76 35.41 37.46
N CYS A 369 31.61 34.69 38.19
CA CYS A 369 31.96 35.03 39.58
C CYS A 369 33.11 36.05 39.70
N THR A 370 33.46 36.73 38.61
CA THR A 370 34.54 37.73 38.61
C THR A 370 34.00 39.16 38.65
N SER A 371 34.91 40.13 38.70
CA SER A 371 34.58 41.55 38.78
C SER A 371 34.46 42.24 37.42
N GLY A 372 34.80 41.55 36.32
CA GLY A 372 34.72 42.06 34.95
C GLY A 372 33.78 41.22 34.08
N THR A 373 33.18 41.84 33.06
CA THR A 373 32.35 41.12 32.08
C THR A 373 33.19 40.08 31.36
N LEU A 374 32.65 38.88 31.18
CA LEU A 374 33.29 37.79 30.44
C LEU A 374 32.41 37.44 29.24
N GLU A 375 33.05 37.02 28.14
CA GLU A 375 32.38 36.60 26.92
C GLU A 375 32.78 35.18 26.57
N GLN A 376 31.81 34.38 26.10
CA GLN A 376 32.05 33.05 25.55
C GLN A 376 31.33 32.90 24.22
N GLU A 377 32.07 32.45 23.22
CA GLU A 377 31.50 32.07 21.92
C GLU A 377 30.88 30.67 22.03
N VAL A 378 29.63 30.57 21.63
CA VAL A 378 28.82 29.36 21.63
C VAL A 378 28.52 29.01 20.18
N VAL A 379 28.97 27.84 19.74
CA VAL A 379 28.81 27.35 18.36
C VAL A 379 28.04 26.03 18.40
N PHE A 380 26.91 26.01 17.72
CA PHE A 380 26.10 24.82 17.48
C PHE A 380 25.94 24.61 15.98
N GLU A 381 26.25 23.41 15.50
CA GLU A 381 25.97 22.96 14.15
C GLU A 381 25.51 21.50 14.20
N GLU A 382 24.26 21.24 13.85
CA GLU A 382 23.68 19.90 13.80
C GLU A 382 22.96 19.71 12.46
N THR A 383 23.14 18.54 11.85
CA THR A 383 22.46 18.18 10.60
C THR A 383 21.54 17.00 10.85
N ILE A 384 20.23 17.21 10.71
CA ILE A 384 19.21 16.18 10.92
C ILE A 384 18.50 15.91 9.60
N GLU A 385 18.54 14.65 9.17
CA GLU A 385 17.92 14.19 7.94
C GLU A 385 16.49 13.73 8.20
N THR A 386 15.52 14.51 7.73
CA THR A 386 14.12 14.11 7.66
C THR A 386 13.93 13.16 6.48
N THR A 387 13.42 11.97 6.75
CA THR A 387 13.14 10.96 5.72
C THR A 387 11.65 10.79 5.54
N THR A 388 11.19 10.82 4.29
CA THR A 388 9.83 10.44 3.89
C THR A 388 9.87 9.12 3.14
N THR A 389 9.19 8.12 3.67
CA THR A 389 9.09 6.79 3.05
C THR A 389 7.64 6.51 2.70
N VAL A 390 7.37 6.13 1.44
CA VAL A 390 6.03 5.77 0.95
C VAL A 390 6.00 4.29 0.58
N ALA A 391 5.19 3.52 1.32
CA ALA A 391 4.95 2.10 1.14
C ALA A 391 3.51 1.86 0.67
N TRP A 392 3.33 0.97 -0.32
CA TRP A 392 2.00 0.56 -0.80
C TRP A 392 1.56 -0.73 -0.12
N GLU A 393 0.28 -0.80 0.22
CA GLU A 393 -0.35 -2.01 0.77
C GLU A 393 -1.23 -2.73 -0.25
N GLU A 394 -1.77 -1.97 -1.21
CA GLU A 394 -2.68 -2.44 -2.24
C GLU A 394 -2.06 -2.37 -3.63
N SER A 395 -2.65 -3.16 -4.52
CA SER A 395 -2.17 -3.42 -5.85
C SER A 395 -3.27 -3.36 -6.90
N ILE A 396 -2.84 -2.91 -8.07
CA ILE A 396 -3.63 -3.02 -9.29
C ILE A 396 -2.92 -3.99 -10.22
N GLU A 397 -3.64 -5.03 -10.62
CA GLU A 397 -3.33 -5.83 -11.79
C GLU A 397 -4.29 -5.39 -12.89
N LEU A 398 -3.75 -5.10 -14.07
CA LEU A 398 -4.55 -4.96 -15.28
C LEU A 398 -3.94 -5.91 -16.32
N THR A 399 -4.78 -6.64 -17.01
CA THR A 399 -4.35 -7.52 -18.10
C THR A 399 -4.45 -6.77 -19.41
N SER A 400 -3.33 -6.67 -20.12
CA SER A 400 -3.21 -6.05 -21.44
C SER A 400 -2.04 -6.70 -22.18
N GLU A 401 -2.00 -6.53 -23.49
CA GLU A 401 -0.91 -6.99 -24.36
C GLU A 401 0.29 -6.05 -24.35
N SER A 402 0.01 -4.77 -24.08
CA SER A 402 1.00 -3.72 -24.01
C SER A 402 1.34 -3.42 -22.57
N THR A 403 2.62 -3.21 -22.29
CA THR A 403 3.12 -2.72 -20.99
C THR A 403 2.93 -1.21 -20.92
N SER A 404 2.17 -0.72 -19.94
CA SER A 404 2.04 0.73 -19.67
C SER A 404 2.46 1.02 -18.24
N SER A 405 3.43 1.91 -18.05
CA SER A 405 3.79 2.46 -16.73
C SER A 405 3.11 3.81 -16.53
N PHE A 406 2.55 4.06 -15.35
CA PHE A 406 2.09 5.39 -14.92
C PHE A 406 2.92 5.86 -13.72
N SER A 407 2.76 7.09 -13.25
CA SER A 407 3.43 7.57 -12.04
C SER A 407 2.44 8.36 -11.20
N ALA A 408 2.57 8.29 -9.88
CA ALA A 408 1.79 9.14 -8.99
C ALA A 408 2.71 9.78 -7.93
N THR A 409 2.46 11.05 -7.66
CA THR A 409 3.09 11.77 -6.56
C THR A 409 2.17 11.71 -5.35
N VAL A 410 2.69 11.23 -4.24
CA VAL A 410 2.00 11.17 -2.96
C VAL A 410 2.47 12.36 -2.14
N GLY A 411 1.56 13.31 -1.91
CA GLY A 411 1.76 14.45 -1.02
C GLY A 411 0.95 14.28 0.25
N VAL A 412 1.58 14.48 1.40
CA VAL A 412 0.96 14.38 2.73
C VAL A 412 1.32 15.60 3.57
N SER A 413 0.41 16.05 4.42
CA SER A 413 0.72 17.09 5.40
C SER A 413 -0.01 16.87 6.71
N THR A 414 0.63 17.19 7.83
CA THR A 414 0.07 17.04 9.17
C THR A 414 0.49 18.22 10.03
N SER A 415 -0.35 18.58 11.00
CA SER A 415 0.00 19.51 12.06
C SER A 415 0.69 18.74 13.19
N VAL A 416 1.82 19.27 13.68
CA VAL A 416 2.56 18.76 14.83
C VAL A 416 2.84 19.91 15.79
N SER A 417 3.27 19.63 17.03
CA SER A 417 3.60 20.68 18.00
C SER A 417 5.05 20.53 18.46
N PHE A 418 5.82 21.60 18.38
CA PHE A 418 7.18 21.68 18.90
C PHE A 418 7.24 22.78 19.95
N PHE A 419 7.81 22.49 21.11
CA PHE A 419 7.95 23.42 22.23
C PHE A 419 6.62 24.07 22.65
N GLY A 420 5.52 23.29 22.60
CA GLY A 420 4.15 23.74 22.86
C GLY A 420 3.54 24.65 21.79
N GLN A 421 4.16 24.75 20.61
CA GLN A 421 3.68 25.54 19.48
C GLN A 421 3.34 24.66 18.28
N GLY A 422 2.09 24.78 17.79
CA GLY A 422 1.63 24.06 16.60
C GLY A 422 2.27 24.57 15.31
N VAL A 423 2.77 23.65 14.49
CA VAL A 423 3.40 23.87 13.18
C VAL A 423 2.83 22.88 12.16
N ASP A 424 2.52 23.36 10.96
CA ASP A 424 2.14 22.49 9.84
C ASP A 424 3.37 21.98 9.11
N VAL A 425 3.46 20.66 8.94
CA VAL A 425 4.54 19.99 8.21
C VAL A 425 3.97 19.29 6.98
N SER A 426 4.56 19.54 5.82
CA SER A 426 4.21 18.88 4.56
C SER A 426 5.41 18.12 3.99
N ALA A 427 5.15 16.93 3.45
CA ALA A 427 6.12 16.11 2.76
C ALA A 427 5.53 15.57 1.45
N GLU A 428 6.36 15.51 0.41
CA GLU A 428 5.98 14.96 -0.88
C GLU A 428 7.02 13.94 -1.33
N ALA A 429 6.54 12.80 -1.84
CA ALA A 429 7.36 11.79 -2.48
C ALA A 429 6.70 11.37 -3.81
N THR A 430 7.46 11.43 -4.90
CA THR A 430 7.00 10.97 -6.22
C THR A 430 7.42 9.53 -6.43
N LYS A 431 6.47 8.66 -6.83
CA LYS A 431 6.76 7.26 -7.15
C LYS A 431 6.20 6.88 -8.52
N GLU A 432 7.05 6.27 -9.33
CA GLU A 432 6.64 5.67 -10.58
C GLU A 432 5.92 4.34 -10.31
N TYR A 433 4.72 4.20 -10.85
CA TYR A 433 3.94 2.98 -10.90
C TYR A 433 4.20 2.25 -12.21
N SER A 434 5.23 1.40 -12.24
CA SER A 434 5.35 0.46 -13.36
C SER A 434 4.41 -0.72 -13.11
N THR A 435 3.22 -0.71 -13.72
CA THR A 435 2.44 -1.94 -13.86
C THR A 435 2.91 -2.63 -15.15
N THR A 436 3.43 -3.86 -15.03
CA THR A 436 3.72 -4.67 -16.21
C THR A 436 2.46 -5.45 -16.53
N THR A 437 1.59 -4.84 -17.33
CA THR A 437 0.44 -5.49 -17.94
C THR A 437 0.94 -6.41 -19.05
N GLY A 438 1.34 -7.63 -18.69
CA GLY A 438 1.68 -8.68 -19.64
C GLY A 438 0.85 -9.93 -19.37
N PHE A 439 0.31 -10.55 -20.43
CA PHE A 439 -0.52 -11.76 -20.44
C PHE A 439 -0.11 -12.88 -19.46
N ALA A 440 1.16 -12.92 -19.07
CA ALA A 440 1.75 -14.02 -18.32
C ALA A 440 2.45 -13.65 -17.01
N SER A 441 2.71 -12.37 -16.77
CA SER A 441 3.61 -11.90 -15.70
C SER A 441 3.10 -10.57 -15.18
N SER A 442 1.91 -10.59 -14.60
CA SER A 442 1.39 -9.47 -13.86
C SER A 442 1.99 -9.51 -12.46
N GLN A 443 3.18 -8.96 -12.32
CA GLN A 443 3.74 -8.66 -11.02
C GLN A 443 3.91 -7.15 -10.96
N THR A 444 3.03 -6.47 -10.24
CA THR A 444 3.31 -5.10 -9.84
C THR A 444 4.47 -5.19 -8.85
N GLN A 445 5.67 -4.75 -9.26
CA GLN A 445 6.82 -4.72 -8.36
C GLN A 445 6.77 -3.43 -7.55
N TYR A 446 6.57 -3.59 -6.24
CA TYR A 446 6.66 -2.51 -5.27
C TYR A 446 8.10 -2.39 -4.78
N GLN A 447 8.72 -1.23 -4.98
CA GLN A 447 9.89 -0.81 -4.22
C GLN A 447 9.53 0.43 -3.46
N ASP A 448 9.72 0.46 -2.14
CA ASP A 448 9.46 1.64 -1.32
C ASP A 448 10.14 2.88 -1.92
N ALA A 449 9.41 4.00 -2.01
CA ALA A 449 10.02 5.26 -2.43
C ALA A 449 10.46 5.99 -1.17
N GLN A 450 11.72 6.39 -1.15
CA GLN A 450 12.31 7.15 -0.07
C GLN A 450 12.79 8.49 -0.62
N ASN A 451 12.40 9.57 0.04
CA ASN A 451 12.93 10.91 -0.20
C ASN A 451 13.54 11.41 1.11
N THR A 452 14.74 11.97 1.06
CA THR A 452 15.45 12.46 2.24
C THR A 452 15.73 13.95 2.06
N LYS A 453 15.37 14.73 3.08
CA LYS A 453 15.64 16.16 3.16
C LYS A 453 16.56 16.41 4.35
N SER A 454 17.71 17.02 4.10
CA SER A 454 18.64 17.42 5.16
C SER A 454 18.24 18.80 5.71
N ASN A 455 18.09 18.92 7.04
CA ASN A 455 17.92 20.18 7.74
C ASN A 455 19.19 20.47 8.53
N VAL A 456 19.82 21.61 8.25
CA VAL A 456 21.03 22.05 8.94
C VAL A 456 20.65 23.17 9.90
N PHE A 457 20.88 22.96 11.18
CA PHE A 457 20.72 23.97 12.23
C PHE A 457 22.11 24.46 12.62
N SER A 458 22.41 25.72 12.34
CA SER A 458 23.69 26.33 12.71
C SER A 458 23.47 27.67 13.38
N VAL A 459 23.99 27.82 14.59
CA VAL A 459 23.99 29.07 15.35
C VAL A 459 25.38 29.30 15.94
N THR A 460 25.90 30.51 15.72
CA THR A 460 27.08 31.02 16.41
C THR A 460 26.69 32.29 17.14
N ARG A 461 26.88 32.35 18.45
CA ARG A 461 26.58 33.54 19.26
C ARG A 461 27.64 33.78 20.34
N SER A 462 28.00 35.05 20.55
CA SER A 462 28.79 35.46 21.72
C SER A 462 27.85 35.74 22.88
N ILE A 463 28.10 35.13 24.03
CA ILE A 463 27.34 35.31 25.26
C ILE A 463 28.17 36.15 26.22
N GLU A 464 27.71 37.38 26.46
CA GLU A 464 28.28 38.25 27.50
C GLU A 464 27.61 37.95 28.84
N VAL A 465 28.41 37.64 29.87
CA VAL A 465 27.94 37.41 31.24
C VAL A 465 28.50 38.52 32.14
N GLN A 466 27.61 39.30 32.75
CA GLN A 466 28.00 40.42 33.61
C GLN A 466 28.61 39.93 34.94
N PRO A 467 29.45 40.75 35.60
CA PRO A 467 29.99 40.43 36.92
C PRO A 467 28.88 40.07 37.91
N GLY A 468 29.00 38.90 38.55
CA GLY A 468 28.02 38.45 39.53
C GLY A 468 26.68 38.00 38.93
N SER A 469 26.56 37.79 37.62
CA SER A 469 25.37 37.22 36.98
C SER A 469 25.63 35.82 36.39
N ALA A 470 24.55 35.14 36.01
CA ALA A 470 24.59 33.87 35.29
C ALA A 470 23.63 33.93 34.09
N VAL A 471 23.98 33.24 33.01
CA VAL A 471 23.17 33.12 31.79
C VAL A 471 22.99 31.64 31.48
N LEU A 472 21.74 31.17 31.50
CA LEU A 472 21.37 29.86 30.97
C LEU A 472 21.38 29.95 29.44
N VAL A 473 22.19 29.10 28.80
CA VAL A 473 22.30 29.00 27.36
C VAL A 473 21.93 27.58 26.95
N TYR A 474 20.93 27.45 26.08
CA TYR A 474 20.61 26.16 25.51
C TYR A 474 20.24 26.26 24.03
N ASP A 475 20.56 25.18 23.33
CA ASP A 475 20.17 24.90 21.95
C ASP A 475 19.49 23.54 21.97
N ALA A 476 18.16 23.57 22.00
CA ALA A 476 17.33 22.38 22.07
C ALA A 476 16.70 22.10 20.72
N TYR A 477 16.53 20.83 20.39
CA TYR A 477 15.75 20.41 19.25
C TYR A 477 14.80 19.29 19.66
N GLN A 478 13.60 19.35 19.13
CA GLN A 478 12.56 18.37 19.38
C GLN A 478 12.30 17.60 18.10
N THR A 479 12.21 16.27 18.21
CA THR A 479 12.09 15.38 17.06
C THR A 479 10.91 14.42 17.23
N TYR A 480 10.04 14.35 16.22
CA TYR A 480 9.12 13.23 16.06
C TYR A 480 9.76 12.19 15.15
N SER A 481 9.82 10.95 15.63
CA SER A 481 10.32 9.81 14.87
C SER A 481 9.17 8.89 14.45
N ASN A 482 9.29 8.29 13.27
CA ASN A 482 8.35 7.30 12.76
C ASN A 482 6.87 7.75 12.83
N VAL A 483 6.54 8.96 12.37
CA VAL A 483 5.15 9.42 12.23
C VAL A 483 4.52 8.68 11.03
N GLN A 484 3.49 7.88 11.27
CA GLN A 484 2.82 7.09 10.23
C GLN A 484 1.49 7.70 9.83
N MET A 485 1.31 7.93 8.53
CA MET A 485 0.10 8.47 7.93
C MET A 485 -0.44 7.50 6.88
N PRO A 486 -1.53 6.78 7.19
CA PRO A 486 -2.26 6.03 6.19
C PRO A 486 -2.78 6.97 5.12
N PHE A 487 -2.66 6.56 3.87
CA PHE A 487 -3.13 7.34 2.74
C PHE A 487 -3.79 6.46 1.69
N ILE A 488 -4.61 7.08 0.86
CA ILE A 488 -5.14 6.50 -0.36
C ILE A 488 -4.82 7.40 -1.54
N GLN A 489 -4.50 6.77 -2.66
CA GLN A 489 -4.36 7.43 -3.93
C GLN A 489 -5.52 7.04 -4.82
N ARG A 490 -6.18 8.07 -5.37
CA ARG A 490 -7.28 7.93 -6.30
C ARG A 490 -6.75 7.88 -7.72
N PHE A 491 -7.28 6.93 -8.49
CA PHE A 491 -7.01 6.80 -9.91
C PHE A 491 -8.31 6.75 -10.68
N ARG A 492 -8.30 7.32 -11.88
CA ARG A 492 -9.31 7.06 -12.91
C ARG A 492 -8.74 6.04 -13.88
N VAL A 493 -9.53 5.02 -14.20
CA VAL A 493 -9.13 3.95 -15.12
C VAL A 493 -10.10 3.88 -16.29
N ARG A 494 -9.54 3.87 -17.50
CA ARG A 494 -10.25 3.74 -18.78
C ARG A 494 -9.68 2.57 -19.57
N GLY A 495 -10.55 1.88 -20.29
CA GLY A 495 -10.16 0.81 -21.23
C GLY A 495 -10.60 1.17 -22.64
N THR A 496 -9.77 0.84 -23.63
CA THR A 496 -10.13 0.93 -25.05
C THR A 496 -9.64 -0.32 -25.75
N ASP A 497 -10.50 -0.95 -26.53
CA ASP A 497 -10.09 -2.03 -27.42
C ASP A 497 -9.10 -1.50 -28.48
N THR A 498 -7.97 -2.18 -28.64
CA THR A 498 -6.93 -1.83 -29.60
C THR A 498 -7.29 -2.23 -31.03
N GLU A 499 -8.19 -3.20 -31.23
CA GLU A 499 -8.58 -3.66 -32.57
C GLU A 499 -9.56 -2.71 -33.26
N ASP A 500 -10.65 -2.34 -32.59
CA ASP A 500 -11.72 -1.52 -33.16
C ASP A 500 -11.77 -0.08 -32.62
N GLY A 501 -11.01 0.23 -31.56
CA GLY A 501 -10.96 1.53 -30.94
C GLY A 501 -12.17 1.87 -30.05
N ILE A 502 -13.02 0.89 -29.74
CA ILE A 502 -14.21 1.10 -28.90
C ILE A 502 -13.81 1.24 -27.43
N ALA A 503 -14.30 2.29 -26.79
CA ALA A 503 -14.12 2.50 -25.36
C ALA A 503 -14.99 1.54 -24.55
N LEU A 504 -14.42 0.95 -23.51
CA LEU A 504 -15.19 0.16 -22.55
C LEU A 504 -16.04 1.07 -21.68
N THR A 505 -17.22 0.58 -21.33
CA THR A 505 -18.08 1.20 -20.33
C THR A 505 -17.54 1.01 -18.92
N GLY A 506 -17.94 1.83 -17.96
CA GLY A 506 -17.48 1.68 -16.57
C GLY A 506 -17.84 0.32 -15.95
N GLU A 507 -19.02 -0.24 -16.26
CA GLU A 507 -19.41 -1.56 -15.76
C GLU A 507 -18.58 -2.71 -16.38
N GLU A 508 -18.21 -2.57 -17.66
CA GLU A 508 -17.28 -3.52 -18.30
C GLU A 508 -15.90 -3.44 -17.67
N ILE A 509 -15.39 -2.22 -17.40
CA ILE A 509 -14.12 -2.01 -16.72
C ILE A 509 -14.15 -2.61 -15.30
N LYS A 510 -15.20 -2.32 -14.52
CA LYS A 510 -15.40 -2.89 -13.19
C LYS A 510 -15.40 -4.43 -13.22
N SER A 511 -16.03 -5.04 -14.22
CA SER A 511 -16.00 -6.49 -14.39
C SER A 511 -14.58 -7.01 -14.64
N GLN A 512 -13.73 -6.27 -15.37
CA GLN A 512 -12.32 -6.65 -15.54
C GLN A 512 -11.53 -6.65 -14.22
N PHE A 513 -11.81 -5.71 -13.32
CA PHE A 513 -11.16 -5.66 -12.01
C PHE A 513 -11.46 -6.88 -11.13
N ILE A 514 -12.62 -7.52 -11.32
CA ILE A 514 -12.95 -8.77 -10.62
C ILE A 514 -11.95 -9.87 -11.01
N PHE A 515 -11.57 -9.93 -12.29
CA PHE A 515 -10.68 -10.98 -12.83
C PHE A 515 -9.20 -10.70 -12.63
N SER A 516 -8.84 -9.54 -12.09
CA SER A 516 -7.46 -9.05 -12.04
C SER A 516 -6.86 -9.04 -10.63
N HIS A 517 -7.33 -9.88 -9.71
CA HIS A 517 -6.83 -9.92 -8.31
C HIS A 517 -6.71 -8.54 -7.64
N PHE A 518 -7.48 -7.57 -8.11
CA PHE A 518 -7.42 -6.21 -7.62
C PHE A 518 -7.87 -6.22 -6.17
N ASN A 519 -6.99 -5.72 -5.29
CA ASN A 519 -7.25 -5.65 -3.86
C ASN A 519 -7.39 -4.21 -3.38
N GLY A 520 -7.64 -3.25 -4.27
CA GLY A 520 -8.08 -1.90 -3.88
C GLY A 520 -9.59 -1.82 -3.68
N VAL A 521 -10.16 -0.63 -3.86
CA VAL A 521 -11.62 -0.40 -3.85
C VAL A 521 -12.03 0.41 -5.06
N ILE A 522 -13.10 -0.02 -5.74
CA ILE A 522 -13.80 0.78 -6.74
C ILE A 522 -14.74 1.73 -6.01
N THR A 523 -14.47 3.02 -6.10
CA THR A 523 -15.23 4.08 -5.43
C THR A 523 -16.31 4.69 -6.31
N LYS A 524 -16.18 4.57 -7.63
CA LYS A 524 -17.11 5.15 -8.59
C LYS A 524 -17.12 4.38 -9.90
N VAL A 525 -18.30 4.20 -10.48
CA VAL A 525 -18.50 3.66 -11.82
C VAL A 525 -19.27 4.69 -12.62
N GLU A 526 -18.68 5.13 -13.73
CA GLU A 526 -19.26 6.12 -14.65
C GLU A 526 -19.47 5.50 -16.03
N SER A 527 -19.95 6.27 -17.01
CA SER A 527 -20.28 5.71 -18.33
C SER A 527 -19.13 4.98 -19.02
N ASP A 528 -17.91 5.47 -18.87
CA ASP A 528 -16.73 5.13 -19.68
C ASP A 528 -15.42 5.06 -18.84
N PHE A 529 -15.55 5.09 -17.51
CA PHE A 529 -14.43 4.92 -16.58
C PHE A 529 -14.89 4.39 -15.22
N VAL A 530 -13.92 3.96 -14.43
CA VAL A 530 -14.08 3.75 -12.99
C VAL A 530 -13.07 4.60 -12.22
N GLU A 531 -13.43 5.00 -11.00
CA GLU A 531 -12.47 5.55 -10.04
C GLU A 531 -12.17 4.50 -8.98
N ILE A 532 -10.88 4.21 -8.83
CA ILE A 532 -10.37 3.28 -7.83
C ILE A 532 -9.52 4.01 -6.81
N THR A 533 -9.34 3.37 -5.66
CA THR A 533 -8.40 3.80 -4.63
C THR A 533 -7.42 2.67 -4.35
N LEU A 534 -6.15 3.03 -4.21
CA LEU A 534 -5.10 2.17 -3.66
C LEU A 534 -4.62 2.77 -2.35
N ARG A 535 -4.44 1.92 -1.35
CA ARG A 535 -3.96 2.30 -0.02
C ARG A 535 -2.46 2.11 0.12
N GLY A 536 -1.85 3.01 0.88
CA GLY A 536 -0.48 2.92 1.36
C GLY A 536 -0.32 3.59 2.71
N THR A 537 0.93 3.60 3.19
CA THR A 537 1.33 4.31 4.41
C THR A 537 2.55 5.16 4.10
N THR A 538 2.52 6.42 4.53
CA THR A 538 3.67 7.30 4.52
C THR A 538 4.27 7.36 5.91
N THR A 539 5.58 7.14 6.02
CA THR A 539 6.34 7.32 7.26
C THR A 539 7.20 8.56 7.14
N LEU A 540 7.01 9.51 8.04
CA LEU A 540 7.90 10.65 8.23
C LEU A 540 8.79 10.39 9.43
N ASP A 541 10.09 10.32 9.18
CA ASP A 541 11.08 10.10 10.22
C ASP A 541 11.94 11.35 10.40
N ASN A 542 12.28 11.63 11.66
CA ASN A 542 13.03 12.81 12.09
C ASN A 542 12.41 14.14 11.63
N LEU A 543 11.11 14.35 11.89
CA LEU A 543 10.53 15.68 11.82
C LEU A 543 11.09 16.49 13.00
N VAL A 544 11.79 17.58 12.71
CA VAL A 544 12.56 18.30 13.71
C VAL A 544 12.35 19.80 13.64
N ASP A 545 12.31 20.43 14.81
CA ASP A 545 12.43 21.87 14.98
C ASP A 545 13.43 22.18 16.10
N ALA A 546 14.03 23.37 16.06
CA ALA A 546 15.06 23.79 17.01
C ALA A 546 14.73 25.14 17.64
N ARG A 547 15.00 25.24 18.94
CA ARG A 547 14.86 26.45 19.73
C ARG A 547 16.17 26.76 20.45
N ASN A 548 16.61 28.00 20.28
CA ASN A 548 17.86 28.49 20.84
C ASN A 548 17.55 29.69 21.73
N ASP A 549 18.03 29.68 22.97
CA ASP A 549 17.76 30.76 23.93
C ASP A 549 18.99 31.08 24.79
N ALA A 550 19.00 32.28 25.35
CA ALA A 550 20.01 32.76 26.30
C ALA A 550 19.31 33.66 27.33
N ILE A 551 19.13 33.14 28.54
CA ILE A 551 18.27 33.73 29.56
C ILE A 551 19.10 34.04 30.79
N GLU A 552 19.01 35.27 31.30
CA GLU A 552 19.64 35.62 32.57
C GLU A 552 18.95 34.86 33.72
N VAL A 553 19.74 34.16 34.53
CA VAL A 553 19.26 33.36 35.66
C VAL A 553 19.93 33.80 36.95
N ALA A 554 19.33 33.42 38.08
CA ALA A 554 19.93 33.68 39.39
C ALA A 554 21.31 33.03 39.46
N ASN A 555 22.30 33.80 39.90
CA ASN A 555 23.67 33.35 39.98
C ASN A 555 23.98 32.82 41.39
N ASP A 556 24.56 31.63 41.47
CA ASP A 556 24.99 31.00 42.72
C ASP A 556 26.52 31.09 42.86
N CYS A 557 27.06 32.30 42.70
CA CYS A 557 28.45 32.58 43.05
C CYS A 557 28.61 32.67 44.57
N ASP A 558 28.35 31.55 45.24
CA ASP A 558 28.63 31.38 46.66
C ASP A 558 30.15 31.23 46.85
N GLY A 559 30.74 32.23 47.49
CA GLY A 559 32.04 32.16 48.16
C GLY A 559 31.86 32.16 49.67
#